data_AF-U6D6Z3-F1
#
_entry.id   AF-U6D6Z3-F1
#
_cell.length_a   1.000
_cell.length_b   1.000
_cell.length_c   1.000
_cell.angle_alpha   90.00
_cell.angle_beta   90.00
_cell.angle_gamma   90.00
#
_symmetry.space_group_name_H-M   'P 1'
#
loop_
_entity.id
_entity.type
_entity.pdbx_description
1 polymer ?
#
loop_
_entity_poly.entity_id
_entity_poly.type
_entity_poly.pdbx_seq_one_letter_code
_entity_poly.pdbx_strand_id
1 'polypeptide(L)'
;VLTVATRETEGFRRFKRSGQFFNYKIQALGLGEDWSGEKGSSAGGGLKVRLLKKALEKHADKENLVILFTDSYDVVFASGPRELLKKFRQARSQVVFSAEELIYPDRRLEAKSPAVSDGKRFLGSGGFIGYAPNLSKLVAEWEGQDSDSDQLFYTKIFLDPEKRERINITLDHRCRIFQNLDGALDEVVLKFEMGHVRARNLAYDTLPVLIHGNGPTKLQLNYLGNYIPRFWTFETGCAVCDENLRSLRGIGDEALPTVLVGVFIEQPTPFLSLFFQRLLRLHYPRKQMRLFIHNHEPHHKVQVEQFLAEHGDEYPSVKLVGPEVRMANADARNMGADLCRQDRSCTYYFSVDADVALTEPKTLRLLIEQNKNVIAPLMTRHGRLWSNFWGALSADGYYARSEDYVDIVQGRRVGVWNVPYISNIYLIKGSALRAELQQTDLFHHRKLDPDMAFCANIRQQDVFMFLTNRHTFGHLLSLDNYQTTHLHNDLWEVFSNPEDWKEKYIHENYTKALAGKLVETPCPDVYWFPIFTEAACDELVEEMEHYGQW
;
A
#
# COMPACT_ATOMS: atom_id res chain seq x y z
N VAL A 1 17.94 -0.19 -21.88
CA VAL A 1 17.24 0.83 -21.08
C VAL A 1 18.21 1.30 -20.02
N LEU A 2 18.48 2.60 -19.97
CA LEU A 2 19.21 3.24 -18.89
C LEU A 2 18.20 3.89 -17.96
N THR A 3 18.42 3.80 -16.66
CA THR A 3 17.62 4.49 -15.65
C THR A 3 18.51 4.86 -14.47
N VAL A 4 18.02 5.73 -13.59
CA VAL A 4 18.72 6.10 -12.37
C VAL A 4 17.93 5.59 -11.17
N ALA A 5 18.64 4.94 -10.26
CA ALA A 5 18.11 4.48 -8.98
C ALA A 5 19.27 4.44 -7.99
N THR A 6 19.14 5.16 -6.88
CA THR A 6 20.14 5.16 -5.80
C THR A 6 19.91 4.03 -4.80
N ARG A 7 18.67 3.56 -4.68
CA ARG A 7 18.26 2.49 -3.78
C ARG A 7 17.27 1.55 -4.47
N GLU A 8 17.19 0.31 -3.99
CA GLU A 8 16.18 -0.64 -4.46
C GLU A 8 14.82 -0.43 -3.77
N THR A 9 14.17 0.69 -4.07
CA THR A 9 12.83 1.01 -3.55
C THR A 9 11.75 0.08 -4.09
N GLU A 10 10.57 0.05 -3.47
CA GLU A 10 9.43 -0.73 -3.98
C GLU A 10 8.96 -0.24 -5.36
N GLY A 11 9.05 1.07 -5.62
CA GLY A 11 8.85 1.66 -6.94
C GLY A 11 9.84 1.15 -7.98
N PHE A 12 11.14 1.14 -7.65
CA PHE A 12 12.17 0.58 -8.53
C PHE A 12 11.97 -0.91 -8.82
N ARG A 13 11.59 -1.70 -7.80
CA ARG A 13 11.29 -3.14 -7.98
C ARG A 13 10.08 -3.34 -8.91
N ARG A 14 9.02 -2.52 -8.77
CA ARG A 14 7.87 -2.53 -9.69
C ARG A 14 8.30 -2.23 -11.13
N PHE A 15 9.12 -1.19 -11.34
CA PHE A 15 9.68 -0.85 -12.65
C PHE A 15 10.49 -2.01 -13.24
N LYS A 16 11.46 -2.54 -12.48
CA LYS A 16 12.32 -3.65 -12.90
C LYS A 16 11.50 -4.89 -13.29
N ARG A 17 10.51 -5.26 -12.47
CA ARG A 17 9.60 -6.39 -12.75
C ARG A 17 8.83 -6.18 -14.06
N SER A 18 8.26 -4.99 -14.27
CA SER A 18 7.51 -4.69 -15.50
C SER A 18 8.39 -4.74 -16.75
N GLY A 19 9.64 -4.28 -16.67
CA GLY A 19 10.56 -4.36 -17.80
C GLY A 19 11.10 -5.77 -18.05
N GLN A 20 11.34 -6.55 -16.99
CA GLN A 20 11.72 -7.97 -17.09
C GLN A 20 10.62 -8.82 -17.75
N PHE A 21 9.35 -8.55 -17.44
CA PHE A 21 8.21 -9.22 -18.08
C PHE A 21 8.27 -9.13 -19.62
N PHE A 22 8.71 -7.98 -20.15
CA PHE A 22 8.87 -7.76 -21.58
C PHE A 22 10.29 -8.02 -22.12
N ASN A 23 11.17 -8.61 -21.32
CA ASN A 23 12.57 -8.90 -21.68
C ASN A 23 13.41 -7.65 -22.02
N TYR A 24 13.18 -6.52 -21.35
CA TYR A 24 14.07 -5.37 -21.46
C TYR A 24 15.40 -5.62 -20.74
N LYS A 25 16.51 -5.21 -21.38
CA LYS A 25 17.81 -5.08 -20.71
C LYS A 25 17.88 -3.73 -20.00
N ILE A 26 17.82 -3.75 -18.68
CA ILE A 26 17.83 -2.56 -17.82
C ILE A 26 19.18 -2.44 -17.13
N GLN A 27 19.79 -1.27 -17.22
CA GLN A 27 20.94 -0.88 -16.44
C GLN A 27 20.56 0.30 -15.55
N ALA A 28 20.59 0.08 -14.24
CA ALA A 28 20.40 1.14 -13.25
C ALA A 28 21.75 1.81 -12.96
N LEU A 29 21.75 3.14 -12.99
CA LEU A 29 22.88 3.99 -12.72
C LEU A 29 22.75 4.57 -11.30
N GLY A 30 23.87 4.67 -10.59
CA GLY A 30 23.93 5.31 -9.27
C GLY A 30 23.48 4.46 -8.08
N LEU A 31 23.29 3.14 -8.23
CA LEU A 31 22.94 2.27 -7.10
C LEU A 31 24.01 2.34 -6.01
N GLY A 32 23.61 2.71 -4.79
CA GLY A 32 24.51 2.90 -3.65
C GLY A 32 25.19 4.27 -3.59
N GLU A 33 24.95 5.17 -4.56
CA GLU A 33 25.37 6.57 -4.46
C GLU A 33 24.34 7.37 -3.64
N ASP A 34 24.81 8.34 -2.86
CA ASP A 34 23.95 9.24 -2.11
C ASP A 34 23.22 10.21 -3.04
N TRP A 35 21.90 10.37 -2.83
CA TRP A 35 21.12 11.37 -3.54
C TRP A 35 21.24 12.71 -2.83
N SER A 36 22.08 13.61 -3.35
CA SER A 36 22.35 14.94 -2.78
C SER A 36 21.27 15.99 -3.11
N GLY A 37 20.24 15.64 -3.88
CA GLY A 37 19.10 16.54 -4.11
C GLY A 37 18.26 16.68 -2.84
N GLU A 38 18.06 17.90 -2.35
CA GLU A 38 17.18 18.18 -1.21
C GLU A 38 15.83 17.49 -1.39
N LYS A 39 15.48 16.59 -0.45
CA LYS A 39 14.13 16.01 -0.35
C LYS A 39 13.12 17.16 -0.27
N GLY A 40 12.38 17.41 -1.35
CA GLY A 40 11.33 18.43 -1.40
C GLY A 40 11.64 19.68 -2.24
N SER A 41 12.84 19.83 -2.82
CA SER A 41 13.09 20.87 -3.81
C SER A 41 12.60 20.42 -5.19
N SER A 42 11.63 21.16 -5.74
CA SER A 42 10.90 20.79 -6.96
C SER A 42 11.78 20.71 -8.23
N ALA A 43 12.91 21.41 -8.29
CA ALA A 43 13.74 21.53 -9.48
C ALA A 43 15.13 20.92 -9.26
N GLY A 44 15.22 19.59 -9.16
CA GLY A 44 16.47 18.83 -9.10
C GLY A 44 16.60 17.82 -10.24
N GLY A 45 17.58 16.91 -10.15
CA GLY A 45 17.72 15.79 -11.09
C GLY A 45 19.01 15.78 -11.93
N GLY A 46 19.87 16.77 -11.78
CA GLY A 46 21.14 16.90 -12.50
C GLY A 46 22.08 15.71 -12.33
N LEU A 47 22.04 15.05 -11.16
CA LEU A 47 22.70 13.76 -10.92
C LEU A 47 22.37 12.73 -12.01
N LYS A 48 21.11 12.68 -12.46
CA LYS A 48 20.68 11.79 -13.53
C LYS A 48 21.40 12.08 -14.84
N VAL A 49 21.54 13.36 -15.19
CA VAL A 49 22.21 13.81 -16.42
C VAL A 49 23.70 13.49 -16.36
N ARG A 50 24.36 13.75 -15.22
CA ARG A 50 25.78 13.41 -15.00
C ARG A 50 26.04 11.92 -15.14
N LEU A 51 25.23 11.09 -14.48
CA LEU A 51 25.33 9.63 -14.55
C LEU A 51 25.06 9.11 -15.97
N LEU A 52 24.07 9.67 -16.66
CA LEU A 52 23.76 9.32 -18.04
C LEU A 52 24.88 9.70 -19.00
N LYS A 53 25.47 10.90 -18.87
CA LYS A 53 26.64 11.35 -19.65
C LYS A 53 27.78 10.35 -19.54
N LYS A 54 28.17 9.99 -18.31
CA LYS A 54 29.21 8.98 -18.05
C LYS A 54 28.86 7.60 -18.63
N ALA A 55 27.59 7.20 -18.60
CA ALA A 55 27.16 5.92 -19.17
C ALA A 55 27.23 5.91 -20.71
N LEU A 56 26.91 7.03 -21.36
CA LEU A 56 26.87 7.17 -22.82
C LEU A 56 28.26 7.24 -23.46
N GLU A 57 29.31 7.63 -22.72
CA GLU A 57 30.70 7.61 -23.20
C GLU A 57 31.11 6.25 -23.76
N LYS A 58 30.60 5.15 -23.18
CA LYS A 58 30.89 3.76 -23.60
C LYS A 58 30.14 3.32 -24.87
N HIS A 59 29.27 4.17 -25.40
CA HIS A 59 28.31 3.84 -26.45
C HIS A 59 28.27 4.87 -27.58
N ALA A 60 29.05 5.94 -27.48
CA ALA A 60 29.00 7.07 -28.40
C ALA A 60 29.32 6.70 -29.86
N ASP A 61 30.09 5.64 -30.07
CA ASP A 61 30.50 5.08 -31.37
C ASP A 61 29.48 4.07 -31.96
N LYS A 62 28.45 3.69 -31.21
CA LYS A 62 27.49 2.65 -31.63
C LYS A 62 26.30 3.25 -32.38
N GLU A 63 26.47 3.53 -33.66
CA GLU A 63 25.47 4.21 -34.50
C GLU A 63 24.06 3.59 -34.47
N ASN A 64 23.99 2.25 -34.48
CA ASN A 64 22.71 1.53 -34.52
C ASN A 64 22.12 1.21 -33.14
N LEU A 65 22.81 1.59 -32.04
CA LEU A 65 22.34 1.29 -30.70
C LEU A 65 21.26 2.30 -30.29
N VAL A 66 20.05 1.81 -30.06
CA VAL A 66 18.94 2.60 -29.51
C VAL A 66 18.93 2.46 -27.99
N ILE A 67 18.93 3.60 -27.30
CA ILE A 67 18.85 3.68 -25.84
C ILE A 67 17.56 4.40 -25.46
N LEU A 68 16.81 3.78 -24.55
CA LEU A 68 15.72 4.40 -23.82
C LEU A 68 16.26 4.82 -22.45
N PHE A 69 16.18 6.10 -22.14
CA PHE A 69 16.30 6.63 -20.79
C PHE A 69 14.91 6.82 -20.19
N THR A 70 14.77 6.50 -18.90
CA THR A 70 13.52 6.72 -18.16
C THR A 70 13.82 6.83 -16.67
N ASP A 71 12.98 7.55 -15.93
CA ASP A 71 12.89 7.43 -14.48
C ASP A 71 12.43 6.02 -14.09
N SER A 72 12.55 5.65 -12.81
CA SER A 72 12.28 4.27 -12.36
C SER A 72 11.38 4.13 -11.13
N TYR A 73 11.35 5.07 -10.19
CA TYR A 73 10.55 4.90 -8.97
C TYR A 73 9.05 4.99 -9.27
N ASP A 74 8.70 5.74 -10.30
CA ASP A 74 7.37 6.13 -10.73
C ASP A 74 7.14 5.85 -12.22
N VAL A 75 7.71 4.76 -12.73
CA VAL A 75 7.50 4.31 -14.10
C VAL A 75 7.12 2.83 -14.17
N VAL A 76 6.23 2.49 -15.09
CA VAL A 76 5.85 1.10 -15.40
C VAL A 76 5.86 0.87 -16.91
N PHE A 77 6.44 -0.26 -17.35
CA PHE A 77 6.32 -0.72 -18.73
C PHE A 77 4.95 -1.38 -18.98
N ALA A 78 4.30 -0.97 -20.07
CA ALA A 78 3.04 -1.51 -20.55
C ALA A 78 3.17 -2.25 -21.89
N SER A 79 4.34 -2.22 -22.55
CA SER A 79 4.61 -3.02 -23.75
C SER A 79 6.11 -3.27 -23.97
N GLY A 80 6.42 -4.23 -24.84
CA GLY A 80 7.77 -4.73 -25.07
C GLY A 80 8.60 -4.02 -26.15
N PRO A 81 9.90 -4.36 -26.24
CA PRO A 81 10.88 -3.62 -27.04
C PRO A 81 10.55 -3.54 -28.54
N ARG A 82 9.87 -4.55 -29.10
CA ARG A 82 9.49 -4.57 -30.53
C ARG A 82 8.51 -3.45 -30.87
N GLU A 83 7.50 -3.24 -30.03
CA GLU A 83 6.53 -2.17 -30.21
C GLU A 83 7.17 -0.80 -29.99
N LEU A 84 8.01 -0.67 -28.95
CA LEU A 84 8.80 0.52 -28.67
C LEU A 84 9.62 0.97 -29.89
N LEU A 85 10.44 0.06 -30.44
CA LEU A 85 11.30 0.36 -31.58
C LEU A 85 10.50 0.66 -32.85
N LYS A 86 9.36 -0.01 -33.06
CA LYS A 86 8.45 0.30 -34.17
C LYS A 86 7.95 1.74 -34.08
N LYS A 87 7.46 2.15 -32.90
CA LYS A 87 6.93 3.50 -32.67
C LYS A 87 8.02 4.57 -32.74
N PHE A 88 9.19 4.30 -32.19
CA PHE A 88 10.35 5.19 -32.30
C PHE A 88 10.73 5.46 -33.77
N ARG A 89 10.79 4.42 -34.61
CA ARG A 89 11.06 4.59 -36.05
C ARG A 89 9.94 5.36 -36.77
N GLN A 90 8.69 5.17 -36.36
CA GLN A 90 7.54 5.90 -36.92
C GLN A 90 7.56 7.39 -36.57
N ALA A 91 8.22 7.80 -35.48
CA ALA A 91 8.41 9.21 -35.13
C ALA A 91 9.38 9.94 -36.08
N ARG A 92 10.14 9.22 -36.91
CA ARG A 92 11.07 9.77 -37.93
C ARG A 92 12.06 10.81 -37.36
N SER A 93 12.51 10.59 -36.13
CA SER A 93 13.46 11.45 -35.43
C SER A 93 14.58 10.62 -34.82
N GLN A 94 15.70 11.27 -34.47
CA GLN A 94 16.85 10.59 -33.87
C GLN A 94 16.76 10.53 -32.35
N VAL A 95 16.03 11.49 -31.74
CA VAL A 95 15.71 11.54 -30.31
C VAL A 95 14.24 11.93 -30.14
N VAL A 96 13.48 11.13 -29.42
CA VAL A 96 12.08 11.38 -29.09
C VAL A 96 11.97 11.50 -27.58
N PHE A 97 11.58 12.68 -27.09
CA PHE A 97 11.23 12.89 -25.69
C PHE A 97 9.76 12.59 -25.43
N SER A 98 9.44 12.25 -24.18
CA SER A 98 8.06 12.32 -23.71
C SER A 98 7.52 13.74 -23.81
N ALA A 99 6.21 13.87 -23.93
CA ALA A 99 5.52 15.15 -23.98
C ALA A 99 4.58 15.31 -22.78
N GLU A 100 4.45 16.53 -22.28
CA GLU A 100 3.63 16.89 -21.12
C GLU A 100 2.66 18.01 -21.46
N GLU A 101 1.53 18.05 -20.73
CA GLU A 101 0.52 19.10 -20.84
C GLU A 101 0.98 20.40 -20.17
N LEU A 102 1.71 20.27 -19.06
CA LEU A 102 2.12 21.39 -18.22
C LEU A 102 3.58 21.74 -18.48
N ILE A 103 3.88 23.03 -18.61
CA ILE A 103 5.27 23.49 -18.68
C ILE A 103 5.90 23.53 -17.29
N TYR A 104 7.06 22.88 -17.17
CA TYR A 104 7.83 22.79 -15.92
C TYR A 104 9.34 22.82 -16.21
N PRO A 105 10.19 23.44 -15.34
CA PRO A 105 9.83 24.25 -14.17
C PRO A 105 9.53 25.73 -14.47
N ASP A 106 9.96 26.26 -15.62
CA ASP A 106 9.89 27.69 -15.93
C ASP A 106 8.76 28.03 -16.92
N ARG A 107 7.65 28.54 -16.40
CA ARG A 107 6.47 28.95 -17.21
C ARG A 107 6.79 30.03 -18.25
N ARG A 108 7.84 30.84 -18.06
CA ARG A 108 8.21 31.90 -19.01
C ARG A 108 8.68 31.35 -20.37
N LEU A 109 9.03 30.06 -20.42
CA LEU A 109 9.46 29.38 -21.64
C LEU A 109 8.29 28.94 -22.54
N GLU A 110 7.04 29.12 -22.09
CA GLU A 110 5.85 28.70 -22.83
C GLU A 110 5.75 29.40 -24.19
N ALA A 111 5.99 30.71 -24.22
CA ALA A 111 5.95 31.50 -25.47
C ALA A 111 7.04 31.08 -26.47
N LYS A 112 8.14 30.48 -25.99
CA LYS A 112 9.25 30.03 -26.84
C LYS A 112 9.04 28.61 -27.38
N SER A 113 8.15 27.84 -26.76
CA SER A 113 7.87 26.47 -27.18
C SER A 113 7.12 26.47 -28.52
N PRO A 114 7.49 25.61 -29.48
CA PRO A 114 6.76 25.50 -30.74
C PRO A 114 5.26 25.31 -30.48
N ALA A 115 4.42 25.96 -31.28
CA ALA A 115 3.00 25.69 -31.27
C ALA A 115 2.76 24.28 -31.87
N VAL A 116 1.86 23.53 -31.25
CA VAL A 116 1.46 22.19 -31.71
C VAL A 116 -0.04 22.25 -31.94
N SER A 117 -0.49 21.84 -33.11
CA SER A 117 -1.92 21.88 -33.46
C SER A 117 -2.72 20.75 -32.81
N ASP A 118 -2.06 19.67 -32.42
CA ASP A 118 -2.67 18.49 -31.82
C ASP A 118 -1.65 17.73 -30.98
N GLY A 119 -1.99 17.45 -29.71
CA GLY A 119 -1.16 16.75 -28.75
C GLY A 119 -0.49 17.64 -27.69
N LYS A 120 0.19 16.98 -26.75
CA LYS A 120 0.94 17.56 -25.64
C LYS A 120 2.09 18.44 -26.15
N ARG A 121 2.27 19.62 -25.58
CA ARG A 121 3.15 20.66 -26.15
C ARG A 121 4.56 20.68 -25.57
N PHE A 122 4.72 20.36 -24.28
CA PHE A 122 5.97 20.62 -23.57
C PHE A 122 6.82 19.36 -23.46
N LEU A 123 8.13 19.51 -23.38
CA LEU A 123 9.07 18.40 -23.19
C LEU A 123 8.90 17.80 -21.79
N GLY A 124 9.03 16.48 -21.65
CA GLY A 124 9.19 15.80 -20.37
C GLY A 124 10.48 14.97 -20.31
N SER A 125 11.33 15.21 -19.30
CA SER A 125 12.66 14.59 -19.14
C SER A 125 12.61 13.20 -18.53
N GLY A 126 11.50 12.82 -17.90
CA GLY A 126 11.34 11.53 -17.24
C GLY A 126 11.35 10.32 -18.19
N GLY A 127 11.29 10.55 -19.50
CA GLY A 127 11.45 9.50 -20.51
C GLY A 127 11.83 10.04 -21.88
N PHE A 128 12.86 9.44 -22.50
CA PHE A 128 13.24 9.72 -23.88
C PHE A 128 14.00 8.56 -24.50
N ILE A 129 13.89 8.41 -25.82
CA ILE A 129 14.52 7.35 -26.61
C ILE A 129 15.28 7.96 -27.78
N GLY A 130 16.48 7.43 -28.06
CA GLY A 130 17.26 7.89 -29.19
C GLY A 130 18.42 6.98 -29.56
N TYR A 131 19.08 7.29 -30.66
CA TYR A 131 20.34 6.64 -31.03
C TYR A 131 21.47 7.11 -30.12
N ALA A 132 22.37 6.19 -29.74
CA ALA A 132 23.44 6.46 -28.79
C ALA A 132 24.30 7.69 -29.15
N PRO A 133 24.74 7.92 -30.41
CA PRO A 133 25.50 9.11 -30.76
C PRO A 133 24.72 10.43 -30.54
N ASN A 134 23.41 10.42 -30.84
CA ASN A 134 22.56 11.60 -30.66
C ASN A 134 22.30 11.88 -29.19
N LEU A 135 22.13 10.85 -28.37
CA LEU A 135 22.02 11.01 -26.92
C LEU A 135 23.34 11.48 -26.31
N SER A 136 24.50 11.04 -26.82
CA SER A 136 25.80 11.56 -26.39
C SER A 136 25.93 13.05 -26.70
N LYS A 137 25.51 13.50 -27.90
CA LYS A 137 25.46 14.93 -28.26
C LYS A 137 24.51 15.72 -27.36
N LEU A 138 23.38 15.12 -26.98
CA LEU A 138 22.35 15.73 -26.13
C LEU A 138 22.88 16.06 -24.73
N VAL A 139 23.71 15.20 -24.13
CA VAL A 139 24.24 15.42 -22.77
C VAL A 139 25.67 15.96 -22.74
N ALA A 140 26.31 16.14 -23.90
CA ALA A 140 27.71 16.55 -24.00
C ALA A 140 28.00 17.86 -23.24
N GLU A 141 27.12 18.85 -23.40
CA GLU A 141 27.25 20.19 -22.82
C GLU A 141 26.77 20.27 -21.35
N TRP A 142 26.47 19.14 -20.69
CA TRP A 142 26.14 19.16 -19.27
C TRP A 142 27.38 19.53 -18.42
N GLU A 143 27.30 20.70 -17.78
CA GLU A 143 28.26 21.24 -16.80
C GLU A 143 27.57 21.66 -15.49
N GLY A 144 26.28 21.31 -15.33
CA GLY A 144 25.48 21.64 -14.15
C GLY A 144 25.82 20.82 -12.91
N GLN A 145 25.31 21.26 -11.78
CA GLN A 145 25.43 20.60 -10.48
C GLN A 145 24.40 19.46 -10.33
N ASP A 146 24.66 18.52 -9.42
CA ASP A 146 23.75 17.39 -9.17
C ASP A 146 22.35 17.82 -8.72
N SER A 147 22.24 19.01 -8.12
CA SER A 147 20.99 19.66 -7.68
C SER A 147 20.28 20.44 -8.78
N ASP A 148 20.89 20.69 -9.95
CA ASP A 148 20.25 21.44 -11.02
C ASP A 148 19.11 20.63 -11.66
N SER A 149 18.15 21.32 -12.29
CA SER A 149 17.02 20.66 -12.96
C SER A 149 17.44 20.02 -14.29
N ASP A 150 17.28 18.70 -14.38
CA ASP A 150 17.42 17.94 -15.62
C ASP A 150 16.39 18.37 -16.66
N GLN A 151 15.14 18.53 -16.24
CA GLN A 151 14.03 19.01 -17.06
C GLN A 151 14.33 20.37 -17.71
N LEU A 152 14.84 21.34 -16.94
CA LEU A 152 15.18 22.67 -17.45
C LEU A 152 16.34 22.60 -18.46
N PHE A 153 17.34 21.75 -18.21
CA PHE A 153 18.46 21.55 -19.12
C PHE A 153 18.00 21.02 -20.48
N TYR A 154 17.22 19.94 -20.51
CA TYR A 154 16.70 19.39 -21.77
C TYR A 154 15.73 20.35 -22.46
N THR A 155 14.89 21.06 -21.71
CA THR A 155 14.01 22.10 -22.26
C THR A 155 14.80 23.19 -22.96
N LYS A 156 15.88 23.72 -22.35
CA LYS A 156 16.72 24.74 -22.99
C LYS A 156 17.35 24.24 -24.29
N ILE A 157 17.79 22.98 -24.34
CA ILE A 157 18.32 22.37 -25.58
C ILE A 157 17.24 22.26 -26.65
N PHE A 158 16.02 21.84 -26.29
CA PHE A 158 14.92 21.70 -27.24
C PHE A 158 14.41 23.04 -27.79
N LEU A 159 14.48 24.10 -26.99
CA LEU A 159 14.06 25.44 -27.39
C LEU A 159 15.10 26.17 -28.25
N ASP A 160 16.35 25.72 -28.25
CA ASP A 160 17.40 26.19 -29.15
C ASP A 160 17.22 25.53 -30.54
N PRO A 161 16.85 26.30 -31.59
CA PRO A 161 16.56 25.73 -32.90
C PRO A 161 17.76 25.01 -33.54
N GLU A 162 18.97 25.56 -33.39
CA GLU A 162 20.18 24.99 -33.96
C GLU A 162 20.53 23.67 -33.29
N LYS A 163 20.46 23.61 -31.95
CA LYS A 163 20.70 22.37 -31.21
C LYS A 163 19.63 21.33 -31.48
N ARG A 164 18.35 21.74 -31.51
CA ARG A 164 17.22 20.85 -31.82
C ARG A 164 17.36 20.20 -33.19
N GLU A 165 17.71 20.98 -34.21
CA GLU A 165 17.91 20.48 -35.58
C GLU A 165 19.16 19.58 -35.66
N ARG A 166 20.28 20.02 -35.09
CA ARG A 166 21.55 19.29 -35.08
C ARG A 166 21.47 17.92 -34.39
N ILE A 167 20.72 17.83 -33.28
CA ILE A 167 20.51 16.57 -32.55
C ILE A 167 19.34 15.78 -33.16
N ASN A 168 18.45 16.44 -33.90
CA ASN A 168 17.18 15.94 -34.42
C ASN A 168 16.30 15.42 -33.29
N ILE A 169 15.74 16.36 -32.54
CA ILE A 169 14.85 16.11 -31.39
C ILE A 169 13.39 16.38 -31.77
N THR A 170 12.51 15.47 -31.39
CA THR A 170 11.05 15.66 -31.43
C THR A 170 10.41 15.24 -30.09
N LEU A 171 9.12 15.55 -29.91
CA LEU A 171 8.34 15.14 -28.74
C LEU A 171 7.25 14.13 -29.15
N ASP A 172 6.93 13.20 -28.27
CA ASP A 172 5.83 12.24 -28.43
C ASP A 172 4.47 12.87 -28.10
N HIS A 173 4.06 13.84 -28.91
CA HIS A 173 2.89 14.69 -28.67
C HIS A 173 1.58 13.94 -28.42
N ARG A 174 1.40 12.74 -28.98
CA ARG A 174 0.16 11.93 -28.87
C ARG A 174 0.31 10.71 -27.96
N CYS A 175 1.30 10.73 -27.08
CA CYS A 175 1.53 9.69 -26.07
C CYS A 175 1.64 8.27 -26.68
N ARG A 176 2.26 8.12 -27.85
CA ARG A 176 2.38 6.82 -28.52
C ARG A 176 3.32 5.89 -27.77
N ILE A 177 4.41 6.43 -27.26
CA ILE A 177 5.45 5.74 -26.50
C ILE A 177 5.31 6.06 -25.01
N PHE A 178 5.17 7.33 -24.66
CA PHE A 178 5.22 7.81 -23.28
C PHE A 178 3.88 8.40 -22.84
N GLN A 179 3.34 7.93 -21.71
CA GLN A 179 2.21 8.56 -21.03
C GLN A 179 2.69 9.15 -19.71
N ASN A 180 2.81 10.47 -19.67
CA ASN A 180 2.92 11.23 -18.43
C ASN A 180 1.50 11.40 -17.86
N LEU A 181 1.32 11.19 -16.56
CA LEU A 181 0.01 11.21 -15.92
C LEU A 181 -0.40 12.61 -15.44
N ASP A 182 0.57 13.48 -15.11
CA ASP A 182 0.27 14.84 -14.62
C ASP A 182 -0.41 15.68 -15.73
N GLY A 183 -1.59 16.20 -15.42
CA GLY A 183 -2.45 16.90 -16.38
C GLY A 183 -3.15 16.01 -17.42
N ALA A 184 -3.14 14.68 -17.28
CA ALA A 184 -3.75 13.75 -18.24
C ALA A 184 -4.44 12.53 -17.59
N LEU A 185 -4.88 12.66 -16.33
CA LEU A 185 -5.48 11.53 -15.59
C LEU A 185 -6.81 11.07 -16.19
N ASP A 186 -7.63 12.01 -16.66
CA ASP A 186 -8.92 11.78 -17.30
C ASP A 186 -8.80 11.16 -18.71
N GLU A 187 -7.61 11.18 -19.30
CA GLU A 187 -7.33 10.57 -20.60
C GLU A 187 -7.01 9.07 -20.49
N VAL A 188 -6.68 8.57 -19.30
CA VAL A 188 -6.06 7.24 -19.13
C VAL A 188 -7.00 6.24 -18.49
N VAL A 189 -7.24 5.13 -19.19
CA VAL A 189 -8.01 3.99 -18.65
C VAL A 189 -7.24 2.68 -18.74
N LEU A 190 -7.58 1.73 -17.87
CA LEU A 190 -7.10 0.35 -17.98
C LEU A 190 -7.73 -0.34 -19.18
N LYS A 191 -6.89 -0.95 -20.01
CA LYS A 191 -7.28 -1.83 -21.11
C LYS A 191 -6.82 -3.24 -20.80
N PHE A 192 -7.78 -4.11 -20.48
CA PHE A 192 -7.54 -5.53 -20.31
C PHE A 192 -7.40 -6.21 -21.67
N GLU A 193 -6.28 -6.90 -21.86
CA GLU A 193 -6.00 -7.74 -23.02
C GLU A 193 -5.75 -9.18 -22.53
N MET A 194 -5.79 -10.16 -23.44
CA MET A 194 -5.51 -11.54 -23.03
C MET A 194 -4.10 -11.65 -22.46
N GLY A 195 -4.02 -12.05 -21.18
CA GLY A 195 -2.77 -12.33 -20.49
C GLY A 195 -1.96 -11.11 -20.03
N HIS A 196 -2.42 -9.88 -20.27
CA HIS A 196 -1.78 -8.66 -19.74
C HIS A 196 -2.74 -7.44 -19.81
N VAL A 197 -2.44 -6.40 -19.03
CA VAL A 197 -3.19 -5.14 -18.95
C VAL A 197 -2.30 -3.99 -19.42
N ARG A 198 -2.90 -3.03 -20.14
CA ARG A 198 -2.24 -1.83 -20.64
C ARG A 198 -2.99 -0.57 -20.20
N ALA A 199 -2.36 0.58 -20.37
CA ALA A 199 -3.07 1.85 -20.39
C ALA A 199 -3.51 2.17 -21.83
N ARG A 200 -4.69 2.76 -21.98
CA ARG A 200 -5.14 3.41 -23.22
C ARG A 200 -5.32 4.89 -22.95
N ASN A 201 -4.72 5.73 -23.79
CA ASN A 201 -5.03 7.15 -23.84
C ASN A 201 -6.25 7.33 -24.76
N LEU A 202 -7.35 7.86 -24.21
CA LEU A 202 -8.62 8.06 -24.91
C LEU A 202 -8.61 9.29 -25.81
N ALA A 203 -7.86 10.34 -25.45
CA ALA A 203 -7.79 11.58 -26.23
C ALA A 203 -7.15 11.37 -27.60
N TYR A 204 -6.13 10.52 -27.68
CA TYR A 204 -5.38 10.28 -28.92
C TYR A 204 -5.54 8.87 -29.50
N ASP A 205 -6.35 8.03 -28.84
CA ASP A 205 -6.53 6.61 -29.12
C ASP A 205 -5.20 5.86 -29.28
N THR A 206 -4.35 5.98 -28.25
CA THR A 206 -3.03 5.33 -28.24
C THR A 206 -2.90 4.33 -27.10
N LEU A 207 -1.99 3.37 -27.29
CA LEU A 207 -1.57 2.42 -26.25
C LEU A 207 -0.12 2.73 -25.89
N PRO A 208 0.16 3.53 -24.87
CA PRO A 208 1.53 3.87 -24.47
C PRO A 208 2.38 2.63 -24.18
N VAL A 209 3.70 2.78 -24.29
CA VAL A 209 4.68 1.73 -23.95
C VAL A 209 5.16 1.90 -22.50
N LEU A 210 5.31 3.15 -22.05
CA LEU A 210 5.67 3.50 -20.69
C LEU A 210 4.61 4.44 -20.10
N ILE A 211 4.34 4.25 -18.81
CA ILE A 211 3.48 5.10 -18.01
C ILE A 211 4.34 5.70 -16.91
N HIS A 212 4.34 7.02 -16.81
CA HIS A 212 5.13 7.79 -15.88
C HIS A 212 4.20 8.60 -14.97
N GLY A 213 4.22 8.26 -13.68
CA GLY A 213 3.47 8.97 -12.65
C GLY A 213 4.18 10.24 -12.21
N ASN A 214 4.49 11.14 -13.14
CA ASN A 214 5.19 12.39 -12.87
C ASN A 214 4.40 13.30 -11.91
N GLY A 215 5.10 14.19 -11.21
CA GLY A 215 4.49 15.15 -10.31
C GLY A 215 3.62 14.49 -9.21
N PRO A 216 2.40 14.98 -8.95
CA PRO A 216 1.52 14.51 -7.87
C PRO A 216 0.75 13.22 -8.20
N THR A 217 1.10 12.50 -9.26
CA THR A 217 0.30 11.36 -9.77
C THR A 217 0.82 9.97 -9.37
N LYS A 218 1.69 9.90 -8.35
CA LYS A 218 2.27 8.64 -7.85
C LYS A 218 1.19 7.63 -7.44
N LEU A 219 0.10 8.11 -6.84
CA LEU A 219 -1.00 7.26 -6.38
C LEU A 219 -1.80 6.66 -7.54
N GLN A 220 -2.05 7.43 -8.60
CA GLN A 220 -2.69 6.93 -9.80
C GLN A 220 -1.81 5.89 -10.49
N LEU A 221 -0.48 6.08 -10.50
CA LEU A 221 0.43 5.05 -10.96
C LEU A 221 0.42 3.81 -10.05
N ASN A 222 0.27 3.95 -8.73
CA ASN A 222 0.11 2.82 -7.82
C ASN A 222 -1.13 1.99 -8.17
N TYR A 223 -2.26 2.65 -8.43
CA TYR A 223 -3.48 2.01 -8.94
C TYR A 223 -3.23 1.26 -10.26
N LEU A 224 -2.69 1.94 -11.28
CA LEU A 224 -2.40 1.31 -12.57
C LEU A 224 -1.41 0.15 -12.44
N GLY A 225 -0.43 0.28 -11.55
CA GLY A 225 0.60 -0.73 -11.26
C GLY A 225 0.08 -1.99 -10.56
N ASN A 226 -1.14 -1.97 -10.01
CA ASN A 226 -1.82 -3.17 -9.52
C ASN A 226 -2.36 -4.07 -10.63
N TYR A 227 -2.29 -3.61 -11.89
CA TYR A 227 -2.76 -4.34 -13.07
C TYR A 227 -1.66 -4.48 -14.11
N ILE A 228 -0.98 -3.38 -14.46
CA ILE A 228 -0.04 -3.30 -15.57
C ILE A 228 1.36 -3.82 -15.19
N PRO A 229 2.04 -4.59 -16.06
CA PRO A 229 1.49 -5.19 -17.28
C PRO A 229 0.78 -6.51 -16.99
N ARG A 230 1.15 -7.24 -15.95
CA ARG A 230 0.53 -8.53 -15.61
C ARG A 230 0.60 -8.76 -14.11
N PHE A 231 0.08 -7.81 -13.35
CA PHE A 231 -0.02 -7.95 -11.90
C PHE A 231 -1.30 -8.70 -11.56
N TRP A 232 -2.43 -8.22 -12.08
CA TRP A 232 -3.74 -8.85 -11.95
C TRP A 232 -4.44 -8.87 -13.32
N THR A 233 -4.97 -10.03 -13.73
CA THR A 233 -5.78 -10.16 -14.95
C THR A 233 -7.03 -11.00 -14.67
N PHE A 234 -8.04 -10.92 -15.55
CA PHE A 234 -9.26 -11.72 -15.40
C PHE A 234 -9.01 -13.23 -15.55
N GLU A 235 -8.01 -13.63 -16.34
CA GLU A 235 -7.73 -15.04 -16.63
C GLU A 235 -6.92 -15.73 -15.52
N THR A 236 -5.96 -15.02 -14.92
CA THR A 236 -5.05 -15.62 -13.93
C THR A 236 -5.21 -15.08 -12.52
N GLY A 237 -6.08 -14.08 -12.30
CA GLY A 237 -6.11 -13.32 -11.06
C GLY A 237 -4.76 -12.63 -10.83
N CYS A 238 -4.33 -12.57 -9.57
CA CYS A 238 -3.05 -11.96 -9.21
C CYS A 238 -1.86 -12.87 -9.58
N ALA A 239 -1.16 -12.54 -10.66
CA ALA A 239 -0.03 -13.33 -11.17
C ALA A 239 1.27 -13.17 -10.36
N VAL A 240 1.38 -12.11 -9.55
CA VAL A 240 2.60 -11.80 -8.79
C VAL A 240 2.45 -11.98 -7.28
N CYS A 241 1.27 -12.41 -6.83
CA CYS A 241 0.99 -12.55 -5.40
C CYS A 241 1.77 -13.69 -4.74
N ASP A 242 2.32 -14.61 -5.52
CA ASP A 242 3.16 -15.72 -5.05
C ASP A 242 4.67 -15.49 -5.32
N GLU A 243 5.04 -14.31 -5.84
CA GLU A 243 6.43 -13.96 -6.06
C GLU A 243 7.10 -13.50 -4.76
N ASN A 244 8.34 -13.95 -4.53
CA ASN A 244 9.18 -13.55 -3.39
C ASN A 244 8.52 -13.79 -2.02
N LEU A 245 7.66 -14.81 -1.90
CA LEU A 245 7.09 -15.21 -0.62
C LEU A 245 8.19 -15.63 0.36
N ARG A 246 8.03 -15.25 1.63
CA ARG A 246 8.87 -15.71 2.73
C ARG A 246 8.25 -16.96 3.34
N SER A 247 8.55 -18.13 2.78
CA SER A 247 8.03 -19.41 3.30
C SER A 247 8.35 -19.59 4.79
N LEU A 248 7.31 -19.85 5.60
CA LEU A 248 7.45 -20.29 7.00
C LEU A 248 7.34 -21.82 7.15
N ARG A 249 7.13 -22.54 6.04
CA ARG A 249 6.97 -24.00 6.05
C ARG A 249 8.25 -24.69 6.52
N GLY A 250 8.12 -25.59 7.49
CA GLY A 250 9.23 -26.37 8.04
C GLY A 250 10.13 -25.59 9.00
N ILE A 251 9.82 -24.31 9.28
CA ILE A 251 10.48 -23.55 10.34
C ILE A 251 9.85 -23.95 11.67
N GLY A 252 10.65 -24.46 12.60
CA GLY A 252 10.21 -24.76 13.96
C GLY A 252 9.84 -23.48 14.73
N ASP A 253 8.99 -23.61 15.74
CA ASP A 253 8.42 -22.47 16.47
C ASP A 253 9.48 -21.51 17.06
N GLU A 254 10.59 -22.05 17.56
CA GLU A 254 11.73 -21.28 18.10
C GLU A 254 12.52 -20.48 17.04
N ALA A 255 12.37 -20.83 15.76
CA ALA A 255 13.02 -20.15 14.65
C ALA A 255 12.09 -19.19 13.89
N LEU A 256 10.81 -19.09 14.31
CA LEU A 256 9.90 -18.12 13.74
C LEU A 256 10.31 -16.68 14.11
N PRO A 257 10.08 -15.69 13.22
CA PRO A 257 10.43 -14.31 13.50
C PRO A 257 9.80 -13.76 14.79
N THR A 258 10.55 -12.96 15.56
CA THR A 258 9.93 -12.26 16.70
C THR A 258 9.02 -11.14 16.22
N VAL A 259 7.83 -11.06 16.81
CA VAL A 259 6.79 -10.08 16.49
C VAL A 259 6.44 -9.27 17.75
N LEU A 260 6.47 -7.94 17.65
CA LEU A 260 5.83 -7.06 18.63
C LEU A 260 4.39 -6.82 18.20
N VAL A 261 3.43 -7.24 19.02
CA VAL A 261 2.00 -6.98 18.82
C VAL A 261 1.63 -5.73 19.60
N GLY A 262 1.23 -4.68 18.89
CA GLY A 262 0.64 -3.47 19.46
C GLY A 262 -0.88 -3.57 19.43
N VAL A 263 -1.50 -3.61 20.61
CA VAL A 263 -2.96 -3.61 20.81
C VAL A 263 -3.40 -2.22 21.23
N PHE A 264 -4.37 -1.65 20.52
CA PHE A 264 -4.87 -0.28 20.76
C PHE A 264 -6.37 -0.29 21.07
N ILE A 265 -6.71 0.11 22.31
CA ILE A 265 -8.08 0.26 22.79
C ILE A 265 -8.33 1.76 23.02
N GLU A 266 -8.75 2.45 21.96
CA GLU A 266 -8.81 3.93 21.91
C GLU A 266 -10.21 4.50 22.19
N GLN A 267 -11.23 3.64 22.25
CA GLN A 267 -12.61 3.98 22.55
C GLN A 267 -13.38 2.75 23.06
N PRO A 268 -14.53 2.92 23.73
CA PRO A 268 -15.33 1.78 24.20
C PRO A 268 -15.66 0.84 23.05
N THR A 269 -15.29 -0.43 23.20
CA THR A 269 -15.34 -1.44 22.15
C THR A 269 -16.07 -2.70 22.65
N PRO A 270 -17.14 -3.14 21.98
CA PRO A 270 -17.80 -4.40 22.27
C PRO A 270 -16.87 -5.61 22.21
N PHE A 271 -17.19 -6.65 22.98
CA PHE A 271 -16.56 -7.97 22.89
C PHE A 271 -15.03 -7.98 23.08
N LEU A 272 -14.48 -7.07 23.89
CA LEU A 272 -13.04 -7.01 24.15
C LEU A 272 -12.48 -8.33 24.72
N SER A 273 -13.25 -9.05 25.54
CA SER A 273 -12.85 -10.38 26.01
C SER A 273 -12.71 -11.37 24.84
N LEU A 274 -13.60 -11.30 23.85
CA LEU A 274 -13.53 -12.14 22.65
C LEU A 274 -12.36 -11.75 21.74
N PHE A 275 -12.03 -10.46 21.67
CA PHE A 275 -10.80 -9.97 21.02
C PHE A 275 -9.55 -10.65 21.60
N PHE A 276 -9.41 -10.67 22.93
CA PHE A 276 -8.27 -11.34 23.58
C PHE A 276 -8.27 -12.86 23.37
N GLN A 277 -9.44 -13.51 23.40
CA GLN A 277 -9.54 -14.94 23.05
C GLN A 277 -9.07 -15.21 21.62
N ARG A 278 -9.43 -14.36 20.66
CA ARG A 278 -8.98 -14.46 19.27
C ARG A 278 -7.47 -14.22 19.13
N LEU A 279 -6.90 -13.30 19.90
CA LEU A 279 -5.45 -13.09 19.96
C LEU A 279 -4.73 -14.35 20.47
N LEU A 280 -5.26 -15.03 21.50
CA LEU A 280 -4.71 -16.28 22.03
C LEU A 280 -4.81 -17.44 21.04
N ARG A 281 -5.83 -17.44 20.19
CA ARG A 281 -6.04 -18.47 19.15
C ARG A 281 -5.13 -18.31 17.95
N LEU A 282 -4.37 -17.22 17.83
CA LEU A 282 -3.42 -17.06 16.73
C LEU A 282 -2.46 -18.26 16.68
N HIS A 283 -2.33 -18.84 15.50
CA HIS A 283 -1.40 -19.93 15.23
C HIS A 283 0.04 -19.39 15.11
N TYR A 284 0.53 -18.77 16.17
CA TYR A 284 1.87 -18.23 16.28
C TYR A 284 2.39 -18.45 17.71
N PRO A 285 3.65 -18.86 17.90
CA PRO A 285 4.15 -19.16 19.25
C PRO A 285 4.16 -17.91 20.11
N ARG A 286 3.48 -17.96 21.27
CA ARG A 286 3.44 -16.86 22.24
C ARG A 286 4.84 -16.45 22.69
N LYS A 287 5.79 -17.39 22.78
CA LYS A 287 7.21 -17.12 23.06
C LYS A 287 7.94 -16.32 21.97
N GLN A 288 7.35 -16.16 20.78
CA GLN A 288 7.85 -15.28 19.71
C GLN A 288 7.08 -13.97 19.60
N MET A 289 6.08 -13.75 20.46
CA MET A 289 5.24 -12.57 20.46
C MET A 289 5.51 -11.74 21.71
N ARG A 290 5.77 -10.46 21.54
CA ARG A 290 5.80 -9.50 22.65
C ARG A 290 4.55 -8.65 22.59
N LEU A 291 4.04 -8.21 23.73
CA LEU A 291 2.83 -7.38 23.76
C LEU A 291 3.16 -5.95 24.16
N PHE A 292 2.60 -5.01 23.41
CA PHE A 292 2.40 -3.64 23.83
C PHE A 292 0.88 -3.39 23.79
N ILE A 293 0.30 -3.00 24.91
CA ILE A 293 -1.14 -2.70 25.01
C ILE A 293 -1.28 -1.26 25.44
N HIS A 294 -1.98 -0.45 24.64
CA HIS A 294 -2.46 0.86 25.04
C HIS A 294 -3.96 0.77 25.27
N ASN A 295 -4.39 1.10 26.48
CA ASN A 295 -5.80 1.21 26.82
C ASN A 295 -6.11 2.65 27.25
N HIS A 296 -6.84 3.37 26.41
CA HIS A 296 -7.34 4.70 26.72
C HIS A 296 -8.60 4.66 27.60
N GLU A 297 -9.31 3.53 27.64
CA GLU A 297 -10.65 3.42 28.20
C GLU A 297 -10.67 2.84 29.63
N PRO A 298 -11.08 3.63 30.64
CA PRO A 298 -11.24 3.14 32.01
C PRO A 298 -12.19 1.95 32.11
N HIS A 299 -13.24 1.90 31.29
CA HIS A 299 -14.21 0.81 31.26
C HIS A 299 -13.55 -0.55 30.97
N HIS A 300 -12.55 -0.58 30.10
CA HIS A 300 -11.86 -1.81 29.68
C HIS A 300 -10.70 -2.21 30.60
N LYS A 301 -10.37 -1.40 31.61
CA LYS A 301 -9.21 -1.63 32.47
C LYS A 301 -9.23 -3.02 33.11
N VAL A 302 -10.36 -3.42 33.70
CA VAL A 302 -10.50 -4.71 34.39
C VAL A 302 -10.30 -5.88 33.42
N GLN A 303 -10.87 -5.81 32.22
CA GLN A 303 -10.73 -6.86 31.20
C GLN A 303 -9.27 -7.00 30.74
N VAL A 304 -8.56 -5.89 30.56
CA VAL A 304 -7.13 -5.90 30.18
C VAL A 304 -6.27 -6.48 31.31
N GLU A 305 -6.49 -6.04 32.55
CA GLU A 305 -5.74 -6.54 33.71
C GLU A 305 -5.98 -8.03 33.95
N GLN A 306 -7.22 -8.51 33.79
CA GLN A 306 -7.55 -9.93 33.89
C GLN A 306 -6.83 -10.75 32.81
N PHE A 307 -6.88 -10.32 31.54
CA PHE A 307 -6.16 -11.00 30.46
C PHE A 307 -4.65 -11.10 30.73
N LEU A 308 -4.04 -10.02 31.24
CA LEU A 308 -2.62 -10.02 31.57
C LEU A 308 -2.29 -10.88 32.79
N ALA A 309 -3.17 -10.94 33.79
CA ALA A 309 -3.00 -11.81 34.95
C ALA A 309 -3.06 -13.30 34.55
N GLU A 310 -3.94 -13.66 33.63
CA GLU A 310 -4.14 -15.05 33.18
C GLU A 310 -3.08 -15.49 32.17
N HIS A 311 -2.68 -14.60 31.25
CA HIS A 311 -1.90 -14.98 30.06
C HIS A 311 -0.61 -14.16 29.85
N GLY A 312 -0.33 -13.14 30.67
CA GLY A 312 0.82 -12.24 30.50
C GLY A 312 2.17 -12.96 30.50
N ASP A 313 2.34 -13.93 31.42
CA ASP A 313 3.59 -14.70 31.59
C ASP A 313 3.87 -15.68 30.43
N GLU A 314 2.90 -15.89 29.55
CA GLU A 314 3.07 -16.72 28.36
C GLU A 314 3.93 -16.02 27.29
N TYR A 315 3.97 -14.68 27.31
CA TYR A 315 4.74 -13.83 26.41
C TYR A 315 6.12 -13.48 27.01
N PRO A 316 7.18 -13.27 26.21
CA PRO A 316 8.50 -12.91 26.73
C PRO A 316 8.54 -11.52 27.37
N SER A 317 7.66 -10.61 26.94
CA SER A 317 7.53 -9.28 27.52
C SER A 317 6.17 -8.69 27.23
N VAL A 318 5.63 -7.98 28.21
CA VAL A 318 4.39 -7.20 28.10
C VAL A 318 4.67 -5.78 28.56
N LYS A 319 4.18 -4.79 27.82
CA LYS A 319 4.14 -3.38 28.24
C LYS A 319 2.71 -2.87 28.14
N LEU A 320 2.12 -2.52 29.28
CA LEU A 320 0.80 -1.88 29.36
C LEU A 320 0.97 -0.37 29.57
N VAL A 321 0.25 0.43 28.80
CA VAL A 321 -0.01 1.85 29.05
C VAL A 321 -1.51 1.98 29.29
N GLY A 322 -1.90 2.10 30.56
CA GLY A 322 -3.30 2.19 30.96
C GLY A 322 -3.87 3.61 30.90
N PRO A 323 -5.18 3.75 31.17
CA PRO A 323 -5.92 5.00 31.00
C PRO A 323 -5.45 6.10 31.96
N GLU A 324 -4.82 5.73 33.08
CA GLU A 324 -4.21 6.67 34.04
C GLU A 324 -3.08 7.52 33.46
N VAL A 325 -2.40 7.05 32.41
CA VAL A 325 -1.27 7.75 31.78
C VAL A 325 -1.75 8.92 30.89
N ARG A 326 -3.02 8.91 30.47
CA ARG A 326 -3.64 9.93 29.59
C ARG A 326 -2.80 10.25 28.35
N MET A 327 -2.32 9.21 27.68
CA MET A 327 -1.57 9.32 26.44
C MET A 327 -2.52 9.51 25.26
N ALA A 328 -2.16 10.37 24.31
CA ALA A 328 -2.93 10.54 23.08
C ALA A 328 -2.71 9.32 22.15
N ASN A 329 -3.74 8.96 21.38
CA ASN A 329 -3.72 7.84 20.44
C ASN A 329 -2.48 7.85 19.52
N ALA A 330 -2.16 9.00 18.90
CA ALA A 330 -0.98 9.12 18.04
C ALA A 330 0.35 8.87 18.77
N ASP A 331 0.50 9.36 20.00
CA ASP A 331 1.68 9.12 20.83
C ASP A 331 1.83 7.65 21.21
N ALA A 332 0.72 6.99 21.57
CA ALA A 332 0.71 5.57 21.89
C ALA A 332 1.11 4.71 20.68
N ARG A 333 0.59 5.01 19.49
CA ARG A 333 0.94 4.31 18.26
C ARG A 333 2.39 4.53 17.84
N ASN A 334 2.90 5.76 17.97
CA ASN A 334 4.32 6.05 17.79
C ASN A 334 5.17 5.23 18.78
N MET A 335 4.79 5.17 20.05
CA MET A 335 5.50 4.38 21.06
C MET A 335 5.54 2.89 20.68
N GLY A 336 4.42 2.30 20.26
CA GLY A 336 4.36 0.90 19.83
C GLY A 336 5.31 0.61 18.66
N ALA A 337 5.28 1.46 17.63
CA ALA A 337 6.18 1.35 16.49
C ALA A 337 7.65 1.55 16.89
N ASP A 338 7.94 2.50 17.77
CA ASP A 338 9.29 2.82 18.24
C ASP A 338 9.91 1.70 19.07
N LEU A 339 9.13 1.00 19.89
CA LEU A 339 9.61 -0.17 20.62
C LEU A 339 10.17 -1.23 19.65
N CYS A 340 9.49 -1.49 18.54
CA CYS A 340 10.01 -2.40 17.51
C CYS A 340 11.17 -1.78 16.71
N ARG A 341 11.13 -0.48 16.44
CA ARG A 341 12.19 0.22 15.70
C ARG A 341 13.52 0.17 16.46
N GLN A 342 13.49 0.41 17.76
CA GLN A 342 14.67 0.46 18.64
C GLN A 342 15.24 -0.93 18.94
N ASP A 343 14.39 -1.96 18.93
CA ASP A 343 14.82 -3.34 19.14
C ASP A 343 15.19 -4.05 17.83
N ARG A 344 16.48 -4.36 17.67
CA ARG A 344 16.99 -5.09 16.49
C ARG A 344 16.46 -6.53 16.40
N SER A 345 16.04 -7.14 17.50
CA SER A 345 15.43 -8.48 17.49
C SER A 345 13.97 -8.46 17.04
N CYS A 346 13.29 -7.30 17.09
CA CYS A 346 11.95 -7.15 16.53
C CYS A 346 12.01 -7.24 15.00
N THR A 347 11.47 -8.34 14.47
CA THR A 347 11.44 -8.60 13.02
C THR A 347 10.20 -8.01 12.38
N TYR A 348 9.07 -8.04 13.08
CA TYR A 348 7.81 -7.44 12.63
C TYR A 348 7.09 -6.70 13.77
N TYR A 349 6.43 -5.61 13.42
CA TYR A 349 5.46 -4.91 14.26
C TYR A 349 4.06 -5.19 13.72
N PHE A 350 3.20 -5.79 14.53
CA PHE A 350 1.82 -6.09 14.19
C PHE A 350 0.89 -5.20 15.01
N SER A 351 0.34 -4.17 14.37
CA SER A 351 -0.63 -3.26 14.99
C SER A 351 -2.02 -3.82 14.80
N VAL A 352 -2.82 -3.84 15.88
CA VAL A 352 -4.21 -4.28 15.85
C VAL A 352 -5.04 -3.44 16.83
N ASP A 353 -6.16 -2.93 16.32
CA ASP A 353 -7.13 -2.16 17.09
C ASP A 353 -8.18 -3.10 17.68
N ALA A 354 -8.76 -2.71 18.81
CA ALA A 354 -9.72 -3.54 19.56
C ALA A 354 -10.99 -3.89 18.75
N ASP A 355 -11.34 -3.08 17.75
CA ASP A 355 -12.53 -3.25 16.92
C ASP A 355 -12.33 -4.26 15.77
N VAL A 356 -11.19 -4.96 15.75
CA VAL A 356 -10.86 -6.01 14.79
C VAL A 356 -11.29 -7.38 15.31
N ALA A 357 -12.27 -7.98 14.65
CA ALA A 357 -12.68 -9.36 14.87
C ALA A 357 -11.81 -10.32 14.04
N LEU A 358 -10.67 -10.74 14.61
CA LEU A 358 -9.71 -11.59 13.91
C LEU A 358 -10.11 -13.08 13.94
N THR A 359 -10.83 -13.54 12.93
CA THR A 359 -11.38 -14.91 12.91
C THR A 359 -10.45 -15.94 12.27
N GLU A 360 -9.44 -15.54 11.51
CA GLU A 360 -8.45 -16.46 10.89
C GLU A 360 -7.19 -16.61 11.78
N PRO A 361 -6.99 -17.78 12.43
CA PRO A 361 -5.85 -18.01 13.31
C PRO A 361 -4.48 -17.87 12.63
N LYS A 362 -4.39 -18.10 11.31
CA LYS A 362 -3.12 -18.03 10.57
C LYS A 362 -2.77 -16.63 10.09
N THR A 363 -3.55 -15.60 10.43
CA THR A 363 -3.39 -14.24 9.89
C THR A 363 -1.94 -13.75 9.94
N LEU A 364 -1.29 -13.85 11.11
CA LEU A 364 0.08 -13.35 11.27
C LEU A 364 1.08 -14.09 10.36
N ARG A 365 0.95 -15.42 10.22
CA ARG A 365 1.78 -16.20 9.29
C ARG A 365 1.53 -15.79 7.85
N LEU A 366 0.26 -15.68 7.44
CA LEU A 366 -0.12 -15.29 6.09
C LEU A 366 0.42 -13.90 5.70
N LEU A 367 0.37 -12.93 6.62
CA LEU A 367 0.91 -11.58 6.38
C LEU A 367 2.44 -11.57 6.28
N ILE A 368 3.13 -12.33 7.16
CA ILE A 368 4.60 -12.47 7.13
C ILE A 368 5.05 -13.12 5.81
N GLU A 369 4.34 -14.16 5.36
CA GLU A 369 4.66 -14.89 4.12
C GLU A 369 4.58 -14.00 2.88
N GLN A 370 3.70 -12.98 2.86
CA GLN A 370 3.61 -12.03 1.74
C GLN A 370 4.83 -11.12 1.58
N ASN A 371 5.71 -11.07 2.57
CA ASN A 371 7.03 -10.44 2.49
C ASN A 371 7.00 -8.96 2.02
N LYS A 372 6.00 -8.18 2.43
CA LYS A 372 5.88 -6.74 2.13
C LYS A 372 6.44 -5.87 3.26
N ASN A 373 6.82 -4.63 2.95
CA ASN A 373 7.28 -3.69 3.98
C ASN A 373 6.16 -3.30 4.95
N VAL A 374 4.98 -2.98 4.40
CA VAL A 374 3.75 -2.69 5.14
C VAL A 374 2.60 -3.43 4.46
N ILE A 375 1.85 -4.22 5.21
CA ILE A 375 0.70 -4.98 4.68
C ILE A 375 -0.45 -5.07 5.69
N ALA A 376 -1.67 -4.82 5.22
CA ALA A 376 -2.91 -5.01 5.96
C ALA A 376 -3.72 -6.17 5.38
N PRO A 377 -4.34 -7.02 6.21
CA PRO A 377 -5.45 -7.86 5.77
C PRO A 377 -6.70 -7.00 5.52
N LEU A 378 -7.48 -7.35 4.49
CA LEU A 378 -8.78 -6.72 4.28
C LEU A 378 -9.75 -7.13 5.41
N MET A 379 -10.26 -6.12 6.11
CA MET A 379 -11.35 -6.23 7.09
C MET A 379 -12.53 -5.40 6.62
N THR A 380 -13.73 -5.95 6.70
CA THR A 380 -14.98 -5.28 6.29
C THR A 380 -15.95 -5.27 7.45
N ARG A 381 -16.78 -4.23 7.58
CA ARG A 381 -17.95 -4.28 8.45
C ARG A 381 -18.96 -5.26 7.85
N HIS A 382 -19.49 -6.17 8.67
CA HIS A 382 -20.38 -7.22 8.19
C HIS A 382 -21.56 -6.65 7.38
N GLY A 383 -21.82 -7.22 6.19
CA GLY A 383 -22.91 -6.79 5.30
C GLY A 383 -22.76 -5.38 4.69
N ARG A 384 -21.62 -4.71 4.85
CA ARG A 384 -21.37 -3.35 4.34
C ARG A 384 -20.11 -3.28 3.48
N LEU A 385 -19.96 -2.18 2.74
CA LEU A 385 -18.74 -1.91 1.97
C LEU A 385 -17.63 -1.24 2.79
N TRP A 386 -17.97 -0.67 3.95
CA TRP A 386 -17.00 -0.03 4.85
C TRP A 386 -15.91 -1.03 5.25
N SER A 387 -14.66 -0.66 5.03
CA SER A 387 -13.49 -1.51 5.24
C SER A 387 -12.28 -0.69 5.67
N ASN A 388 -11.25 -1.39 6.16
CA ASN A 388 -10.02 -0.80 6.72
C ASN A 388 -9.01 -0.29 5.66
N PHE A 389 -9.48 0.10 4.47
CA PHE A 389 -8.64 0.66 3.42
C PHE A 389 -9.40 1.63 2.53
N TRP A 390 -8.67 2.55 1.89
CA TRP A 390 -9.21 3.37 0.80
C TRP A 390 -8.44 3.07 -0.48
N GLY A 391 -9.16 2.93 -1.60
CA GLY A 391 -8.55 2.70 -2.91
C GLY A 391 -8.06 3.97 -3.60
N ALA A 392 -8.57 5.14 -3.22
CA ALA A 392 -8.20 6.43 -3.79
C ALA A 392 -8.25 7.54 -2.73
N LEU A 393 -7.66 8.69 -3.06
CA LEU A 393 -7.75 9.92 -2.28
C LEU A 393 -8.38 11.03 -3.11
N SER A 394 -9.12 11.93 -2.46
CA SER A 394 -9.51 13.21 -3.04
C SER A 394 -8.30 14.14 -3.18
N ALA A 395 -8.45 15.26 -3.88
CA ALA A 395 -7.39 16.26 -4.01
C ALA A 395 -6.90 16.82 -2.65
N ASP A 396 -7.79 16.83 -1.65
CA ASP A 396 -7.49 17.29 -0.28
C ASP A 396 -6.88 16.17 0.60
N GLY A 397 -6.68 14.97 0.05
CA GLY A 397 -6.08 13.83 0.75
C GLY A 397 -7.05 13.02 1.63
N TYR A 398 -8.36 13.26 1.50
CA TYR A 398 -9.42 12.51 2.19
C TYR A 398 -9.91 11.33 1.36
N TYR A 399 -10.85 10.55 1.92
CA TYR A 399 -11.46 9.41 1.27
C TYR A 399 -11.99 9.74 -0.13
N ALA A 400 -11.60 8.92 -1.10
CA ALA A 400 -12.28 8.79 -2.38
C ALA A 400 -12.43 7.30 -2.72
N ARG A 401 -13.52 6.96 -3.40
CA ARG A 401 -13.75 5.59 -3.88
C ARG A 401 -12.96 5.36 -5.18
N SER A 402 -12.11 4.34 -5.23
CA SER A 402 -11.49 3.89 -6.49
C SER A 402 -12.48 3.10 -7.35
N GLU A 403 -12.20 3.01 -8.65
CA GLU A 403 -13.01 2.26 -9.61
C GLU A 403 -13.14 0.76 -9.24
N ASP A 404 -12.11 0.18 -8.63
CA ASP A 404 -12.03 -1.24 -8.29
C ASP A 404 -12.38 -1.56 -6.82
N TYR A 405 -12.71 -0.55 -6.02
CA TYR A 405 -12.94 -0.70 -4.57
C TYR A 405 -13.98 -1.78 -4.25
N VAL A 406 -15.14 -1.72 -4.90
CA VAL A 406 -16.25 -2.64 -4.65
C VAL A 406 -15.87 -4.07 -5.08
N ASP A 407 -15.10 -4.21 -6.16
CA ASP A 407 -14.65 -5.51 -6.65
C ASP A 407 -13.65 -6.15 -5.68
N ILE A 408 -12.77 -5.36 -5.05
CA ILE A 408 -11.83 -5.82 -4.03
C ILE A 408 -12.55 -6.23 -2.75
N VAL A 409 -13.45 -5.37 -2.24
CA VAL A 409 -14.21 -5.61 -1.01
C VAL A 409 -15.07 -6.86 -1.11
N GLN A 410 -15.73 -7.07 -2.25
CA GLN A 410 -16.61 -8.23 -2.46
C GLN A 410 -15.87 -9.51 -2.90
N GLY A 411 -14.53 -9.48 -2.98
CA GLY A 411 -13.75 -10.63 -3.44
C GLY A 411 -13.94 -10.98 -4.92
N ARG A 412 -14.48 -10.07 -5.75
CA ARG A 412 -14.53 -10.23 -7.21
C ARG A 412 -13.15 -10.08 -7.85
N ARG A 413 -12.28 -9.27 -7.24
CA ARG A 413 -10.84 -9.20 -7.55
C ARG A 413 -10.05 -9.54 -6.30
N VAL A 414 -9.37 -10.68 -6.32
CA VAL A 414 -8.55 -11.17 -5.21
C VAL A 414 -7.06 -11.02 -5.52
N GLY A 415 -6.29 -10.47 -4.58
CA GLY A 415 -4.87 -10.20 -4.75
C GLY A 415 -4.22 -9.45 -3.59
N VAL A 416 -3.07 -8.82 -3.90
CA VAL A 416 -2.30 -7.96 -3.01
C VAL A 416 -2.18 -6.60 -3.68
N TRP A 417 -2.79 -5.58 -3.11
CA TRP A 417 -3.06 -4.29 -3.73
C TRP A 417 -2.22 -3.19 -3.11
N ASN A 418 -1.50 -2.40 -3.90
CA ASN A 418 -0.89 -1.16 -3.42
C ASN A 418 -1.98 -0.08 -3.29
N VAL A 419 -2.27 0.36 -2.08
CA VAL A 419 -3.38 1.26 -1.76
C VAL A 419 -2.89 2.49 -0.99
N PRO A 420 -3.55 3.65 -1.13
CA PRO A 420 -3.12 4.87 -0.47
C PRO A 420 -3.38 4.90 1.04
N TYR A 421 -4.30 4.09 1.58
CA TYR A 421 -4.69 4.13 2.99
C TYR A 421 -5.03 2.73 3.51
N ILE A 422 -4.57 2.43 4.72
CA ILE A 422 -4.89 1.24 5.51
C ILE A 422 -5.07 1.65 6.98
N SER A 423 -5.90 0.94 7.73
CA SER A 423 -6.19 1.22 9.15
C SER A 423 -6.48 -0.07 9.93
N ASN A 424 -6.73 0.07 11.24
CA ASN A 424 -7.18 -0.95 12.20
C ASN A 424 -6.23 -2.14 12.44
N ILE A 425 -5.66 -2.74 11.39
CA ILE A 425 -4.79 -3.91 11.48
C ILE A 425 -3.77 -3.91 10.35
N TYR A 426 -2.49 -4.00 10.71
CA TYR A 426 -1.40 -4.06 9.74
C TYR A 426 -0.11 -4.62 10.32
N LEU A 427 0.71 -5.19 9.46
CA LEU A 427 2.04 -5.70 9.74
C LEU A 427 3.09 -4.81 9.07
N ILE A 428 4.08 -4.35 9.83
CA ILE A 428 5.23 -3.60 9.34
C ILE A 428 6.50 -4.41 9.59
N LYS A 429 7.38 -4.52 8.59
CA LYS A 429 8.73 -5.07 8.78
C LYS A 429 9.55 -4.16 9.69
N GLY A 430 10.17 -4.72 10.73
CA GLY A 430 11.11 -3.99 11.58
C GLY A 430 12.28 -3.39 10.78
N SER A 431 12.74 -4.08 9.73
CA SER A 431 13.76 -3.52 8.83
C SER A 431 13.26 -2.29 8.06
N ALA A 432 11.98 -2.24 7.68
CA ALA A 432 11.40 -1.07 7.01
C ALA A 432 11.27 0.11 7.99
N LEU A 433 10.86 -0.15 9.24
CA LEU A 433 10.84 0.87 10.31
C LEU A 433 12.21 1.52 10.55
N ARG A 434 13.30 0.76 10.37
CA ARG A 434 14.68 1.20 10.62
C ARG A 434 15.39 1.79 9.39
N ALA A 435 15.09 1.29 8.19
CA ALA A 435 15.83 1.62 6.98
C ALA A 435 15.06 2.57 6.04
N GLU A 436 13.74 2.41 5.92
CA GLU A 436 12.93 3.17 4.95
C GLU A 436 12.16 4.31 5.61
N LEU A 437 11.60 4.06 6.81
CA LEU A 437 10.79 5.02 7.58
C LEU A 437 11.65 5.80 8.58
N GLN A 438 12.51 6.68 8.05
CA GLN A 438 13.47 7.49 8.82
C GLN A 438 12.80 8.61 9.64
N GLN A 439 11.67 9.15 9.18
CA GLN A 439 10.85 10.02 10.01
C GLN A 439 10.14 9.15 11.05
N THR A 440 10.49 9.35 12.32
CA THR A 440 10.07 8.49 13.42
C THR A 440 8.63 8.74 13.84
N ASP A 441 8.19 9.99 13.77
CA ASP A 441 6.79 10.39 13.98
C ASP A 441 5.96 9.96 12.77
N LEU A 442 5.24 8.86 12.94
CA LEU A 442 4.38 8.30 11.91
C LEU A 442 2.93 8.77 12.09
N PHE A 443 2.48 9.06 13.31
CA PHE A 443 1.04 9.24 13.59
C PHE A 443 0.60 10.71 13.79
N HIS A 444 1.51 11.69 13.69
CA HIS A 444 1.13 13.10 13.59
C HIS A 444 1.33 13.67 12.19
N HIS A 445 0.29 14.32 11.67
CA HIS A 445 0.39 15.13 10.46
C HIS A 445 -0.68 16.20 10.42
N ARG A 446 -0.28 17.46 10.59
CA ARG A 446 -1.17 18.63 10.53
C ARG A 446 -2.39 18.47 11.45
N LYS A 447 -3.59 18.33 10.88
CA LYS A 447 -4.88 18.15 11.56
C LYS A 447 -5.55 16.81 11.18
N LEU A 448 -4.81 15.91 10.55
CA LEU A 448 -5.30 14.59 10.19
C LEU A 448 -5.45 13.75 11.46
N ASP A 449 -6.42 12.83 11.47
CA ASP A 449 -6.47 11.79 12.50
C ASP A 449 -5.22 10.89 12.41
N PRO A 450 -4.92 10.12 13.48
CA PRO A 450 -3.70 9.32 13.56
C PRO A 450 -3.50 8.34 12.39
N ASP A 451 -4.56 7.72 11.87
CA ASP A 451 -4.47 6.73 10.79
C ASP A 451 -4.24 7.39 9.43
N MET A 452 -4.92 8.52 9.17
CA MET A 452 -4.66 9.35 8.00
C MET A 452 -3.24 9.90 8.02
N ALA A 453 -2.77 10.35 9.19
CA ALA A 453 -1.40 10.82 9.40
C ALA A 453 -0.37 9.71 9.15
N PHE A 454 -0.59 8.51 9.69
CA PHE A 454 0.21 7.31 9.43
C PHE A 454 0.37 7.05 7.94
N CYS A 455 -0.75 6.95 7.24
CA CYS A 455 -0.73 6.68 5.81
C CYS A 455 -0.04 7.82 5.03
N ALA A 456 -0.29 9.08 5.38
CA ALA A 456 0.36 10.23 4.75
C ALA A 456 1.88 10.22 4.95
N ASN A 457 2.35 9.99 6.18
CA ASN A 457 3.76 9.95 6.54
C ASN A 457 4.51 8.79 5.89
N ILE A 458 3.86 7.62 5.73
CA ILE A 458 4.44 6.50 4.97
C ILE A 458 4.58 6.86 3.49
N ARG A 459 3.53 7.44 2.87
CA ARG A 459 3.58 7.85 1.45
C ARG A 459 4.65 8.90 1.19
N GLN A 460 4.85 9.86 2.09
CA GLN A 460 5.89 10.89 1.98
C GLN A 460 7.33 10.32 2.01
N GLN A 461 7.48 9.07 2.45
CA GLN A 461 8.76 8.36 2.50
C GLN A 461 8.89 7.33 1.38
N ASP A 462 8.02 7.36 0.37
CA ASP A 462 8.01 6.47 -0.81
C ASP A 462 7.91 4.97 -0.47
N VAL A 463 7.29 4.65 0.67
CA VAL A 463 7.00 3.26 1.09
C VAL A 463 5.58 2.90 0.66
N PHE A 464 5.41 1.71 0.08
CA PHE A 464 4.10 1.24 -0.34
C PHE A 464 3.33 0.62 0.83
N MET A 465 2.02 0.83 0.83
CA MET A 465 1.09 0.15 1.73
C MET A 465 0.32 -0.88 0.92
N PHE A 466 0.42 -2.14 1.33
CA PHE A 466 -0.27 -3.23 0.66
C PHE A 466 -1.51 -3.66 1.44
N LEU A 467 -2.56 -4.02 0.72
CA LEU A 467 -3.74 -4.69 1.24
C LEU A 467 -3.83 -6.09 0.64
N THR A 468 -4.09 -7.12 1.43
CA THR A 468 -4.37 -8.47 0.92
C THR A 468 -5.80 -8.88 1.22
N ASN A 469 -6.51 -9.34 0.19
CA ASN A 469 -7.82 -9.99 0.31
C ASN A 469 -7.78 -11.44 -0.19
N ARG A 470 -6.59 -12.06 -0.20
CA ARG A 470 -6.39 -13.46 -0.61
C ARG A 470 -7.04 -14.49 0.30
N HIS A 471 -7.35 -14.10 1.53
CA HIS A 471 -8.03 -14.91 2.53
C HIS A 471 -9.09 -14.06 3.23
N THR A 472 -10.07 -14.72 3.81
CA THR A 472 -10.98 -14.10 4.77
C THR A 472 -10.28 -14.07 6.12
N PHE A 473 -9.86 -12.88 6.57
CA PHE A 473 -9.09 -12.74 7.81
C PHE A 473 -9.96 -12.48 9.04
N GLY A 474 -11.13 -11.87 8.83
CA GLY A 474 -11.99 -11.38 9.88
C GLY A 474 -12.91 -10.26 9.39
N HIS A 475 -13.42 -9.48 10.33
CA HIS A 475 -14.29 -8.34 10.08
C HIS A 475 -14.04 -7.20 11.07
N LEU A 476 -14.68 -6.05 10.83
CA LEU A 476 -14.67 -4.91 11.74
C LEU A 476 -15.98 -4.89 12.52
N LEU A 477 -15.87 -4.64 13.83
CA LEU A 477 -17.02 -4.35 14.69
C LEU A 477 -17.63 -3.00 14.34
N SER A 478 -18.94 -2.88 14.54
CA SER A 478 -19.62 -1.60 14.62
C SER A 478 -19.46 -1.06 16.03
N LEU A 479 -18.89 0.14 16.15
CA LEU A 479 -18.82 0.87 17.43
C LEU A 479 -19.94 1.90 17.56
N ASP A 480 -20.78 2.00 16.53
CA ASP A 480 -21.85 2.97 16.43
C ASP A 480 -22.85 2.74 17.59
N ASN A 481 -23.00 3.74 18.47
CA ASN A 481 -23.90 3.74 19.62
C ASN A 481 -23.62 2.68 20.70
N TYR A 482 -22.39 2.16 20.81
CA TYR A 482 -22.05 1.27 21.93
C TYR A 482 -22.21 2.02 23.27
N GLN A 483 -22.99 1.45 24.19
CA GLN A 483 -23.28 2.03 25.49
C GLN A 483 -22.54 1.27 26.58
N THR A 484 -21.97 1.99 27.55
CA THR A 484 -21.28 1.42 28.70
C THR A 484 -22.09 1.60 30.00
N THR A 485 -23.42 1.52 29.90
CA THR A 485 -24.37 1.82 30.99
C THR A 485 -24.96 0.58 31.65
N HIS A 486 -24.68 -0.60 31.12
CA HIS A 486 -25.10 -1.89 31.64
C HIS A 486 -23.95 -2.57 32.38
N LEU A 487 -24.26 -3.56 33.21
CA LEU A 487 -23.25 -4.40 33.87
C LEU A 487 -22.51 -5.23 32.79
N HIS A 488 -23.26 -5.81 31.84
CA HIS A 488 -22.78 -6.60 30.72
C HIS A 488 -23.22 -5.98 29.39
N ASN A 489 -22.53 -4.91 28.97
CA ASN A 489 -22.87 -4.12 27.78
C ASN A 489 -22.99 -4.93 26.48
N ASP A 490 -22.15 -5.95 26.32
CA ASP A 490 -22.14 -6.84 25.15
C ASP A 490 -23.50 -7.54 24.92
N LEU A 491 -24.34 -7.75 25.95
CA LEU A 491 -25.67 -8.38 25.79
C LEU A 491 -26.59 -7.57 24.86
N TRP A 492 -26.42 -6.26 24.79
CA TRP A 492 -27.22 -5.35 23.97
C TRP A 492 -26.71 -5.20 22.52
N GLU A 493 -25.60 -5.84 22.17
CA GLU A 493 -24.93 -5.69 20.87
C GLU A 493 -25.47 -6.61 19.76
N VAL A 494 -26.57 -7.33 20.01
CA VAL A 494 -27.19 -8.28 19.07
C VAL A 494 -27.55 -7.66 17.71
N PHE A 495 -27.85 -6.36 17.66
CA PHE A 495 -28.24 -5.68 16.42
C PHE A 495 -27.05 -5.07 15.67
N SER A 496 -26.09 -4.49 16.42
CA SER A 496 -24.92 -3.81 15.85
C SER A 496 -23.88 -4.80 15.37
N ASN A 497 -23.70 -5.91 16.10
CA ASN A 497 -22.64 -6.89 15.92
C ASN A 497 -23.17 -8.33 16.08
N PRO A 498 -24.12 -8.76 15.23
CA PRO A 498 -24.84 -10.04 15.41
C PRO A 498 -23.94 -11.27 15.36
N GLU A 499 -22.87 -11.26 14.55
CA GLU A 499 -21.97 -12.41 14.42
C GLU A 499 -21.13 -12.63 15.68
N ASP A 500 -20.60 -11.55 16.26
CA ASP A 500 -19.82 -11.59 17.51
C ASP A 500 -20.71 -11.88 18.72
N TRP A 501 -21.92 -11.28 18.74
CA TRP A 501 -22.93 -11.59 19.74
C TRP A 501 -23.30 -13.07 19.70
N LYS A 502 -23.50 -13.64 18.51
CA LYS A 502 -23.76 -15.07 18.32
C LYS A 502 -22.57 -15.92 18.78
N GLU A 503 -21.34 -15.55 18.45
CA GLU A 503 -20.15 -16.29 18.91
C GLU A 503 -20.04 -16.32 20.44
N LYS A 504 -20.34 -15.21 21.11
CA LYS A 504 -20.27 -15.11 22.58
C LYS A 504 -21.43 -15.82 23.27
N TYR A 505 -22.66 -15.62 22.80
CA TYR A 505 -23.87 -15.92 23.56
C TYR A 505 -24.71 -17.09 23.05
N ILE A 506 -24.60 -17.46 21.77
CA ILE A 506 -25.36 -18.59 21.24
C ILE A 506 -24.51 -19.85 21.31
N HIS A 507 -25.10 -20.92 21.86
CA HIS A 507 -24.43 -22.20 22.01
C HIS A 507 -23.92 -22.71 20.65
N GLU A 508 -22.67 -23.16 20.59
CA GLU A 508 -22.01 -23.69 19.39
C GLU A 508 -22.82 -24.78 18.64
N ASN A 509 -23.68 -25.52 19.34
CA ASN A 509 -24.49 -26.60 18.79
C ASN A 509 -25.91 -26.15 18.40
N TYR A 510 -26.29 -24.89 18.64
CA TYR A 510 -27.61 -24.34 18.26
C TYR A 510 -27.88 -24.49 16.76
N THR A 511 -26.89 -24.22 15.90
CA THR A 511 -27.09 -24.38 14.44
C THR A 511 -27.30 -25.84 14.04
N LYS A 512 -26.72 -26.80 14.78
CA LYS A 512 -26.96 -28.23 14.58
C LYS A 512 -28.37 -28.61 15.05
N ALA A 513 -28.81 -28.06 16.19
CA ALA A 513 -30.17 -28.17 16.70
C ALA A 513 -31.21 -27.67 15.69
N LEU A 514 -30.99 -26.50 15.10
CA LEU A 514 -31.87 -25.94 14.08
C LEU A 514 -31.96 -26.82 12.82
N ALA A 515 -30.89 -27.56 12.49
CA ALA A 515 -30.87 -28.55 11.42
C ALA A 515 -31.50 -29.91 11.82
N GLY A 516 -32.17 -29.98 12.98
CA GLY A 516 -32.85 -31.17 13.49
C GLY A 516 -31.97 -32.19 14.22
N LYS A 517 -30.70 -31.86 14.49
CA LYS A 517 -29.76 -32.74 15.22
C LYS A 517 -29.62 -32.26 16.66
N LEU A 518 -29.59 -33.14 17.66
CA LEU A 518 -29.48 -32.75 19.08
C LEU A 518 -30.76 -32.04 19.61
N VAL A 519 -31.91 -32.33 18.99
CA VAL A 519 -33.22 -31.95 19.52
C VAL A 519 -33.81 -33.17 20.20
N GLU A 520 -34.13 -33.03 21.48
CA GLU A 520 -34.77 -34.05 22.30
C GLU A 520 -36.24 -33.73 22.53
N THR A 521 -37.04 -34.76 22.78
CA THR A 521 -38.48 -34.63 23.12
C THR A 521 -38.74 -35.33 24.46
N PRO A 522 -38.36 -34.73 25.59
CA PRO A 522 -38.51 -35.37 26.90
C PRO A 522 -39.97 -35.69 27.25
N CYS A 523 -40.92 -34.91 26.72
CA CYS A 523 -42.35 -35.12 26.85
C CYS A 523 -43.06 -34.87 25.50
N PRO A 524 -44.29 -35.36 25.30
CA PRO A 524 -45.09 -35.01 24.12
C PRO A 524 -45.18 -33.49 23.93
N ASP A 525 -44.86 -33.01 22.73
CA ASP A 525 -44.84 -31.60 22.35
C ASP A 525 -43.93 -30.68 23.19
N VAL A 526 -42.96 -31.24 23.92
CA VAL A 526 -41.91 -30.49 24.63
C VAL A 526 -40.58 -30.74 23.94
N TYR A 527 -40.00 -29.69 23.38
CA TYR A 527 -38.71 -29.76 22.67
C TYR A 527 -37.59 -29.22 23.54
N TRP A 528 -36.47 -29.92 23.55
CA TRP A 528 -35.29 -29.53 24.30
C TRP A 528 -34.06 -29.50 23.39
N PHE A 529 -33.36 -28.37 23.37
CA PHE A 529 -32.20 -28.14 22.54
C PHE A 529 -31.30 -27.05 23.13
N PRO A 530 -29.99 -27.05 22.82
CA PRO A 530 -29.06 -26.02 23.29
C PRO A 530 -29.35 -24.68 22.61
N ILE A 531 -29.39 -23.59 23.40
CA ILE A 531 -29.65 -22.22 22.92
C ILE A 531 -28.52 -21.28 23.31
N PHE A 532 -28.31 -21.07 24.61
CA PHE A 532 -27.37 -20.10 25.15
C PHE A 532 -26.07 -20.77 25.62
N THR A 533 -24.95 -20.03 25.55
CA THR A 533 -23.70 -20.40 26.23
C THR A 533 -23.83 -20.16 27.74
N GLU A 534 -22.95 -20.77 28.53
CA GLU A 534 -22.87 -20.49 29.98
C GLU A 534 -22.66 -19.00 30.24
N ALA A 535 -21.77 -18.35 29.47
CA ALA A 535 -21.56 -16.91 29.55
C ALA A 535 -22.85 -16.10 29.34
N ALA A 536 -23.71 -16.49 28.39
CA ALA A 536 -24.99 -15.79 28.22
C ALA A 536 -25.91 -15.98 29.42
N CYS A 537 -25.98 -17.21 29.96
CA CYS A 537 -26.77 -17.49 31.15
C CYS A 537 -26.29 -16.69 32.36
N ASP A 538 -24.99 -16.71 32.63
CA ASP A 538 -24.39 -16.03 33.78
C ASP A 538 -24.58 -14.51 33.67
N GLU A 539 -24.21 -13.90 32.54
CA GLU A 539 -24.34 -12.45 32.34
C GLU A 539 -25.82 -11.99 32.36
N LEU A 540 -26.76 -12.81 31.89
CA LEU A 540 -28.20 -12.52 32.00
C LEU A 540 -28.68 -12.57 33.46
N VAL A 541 -28.27 -13.59 34.23
CA VAL A 541 -28.62 -13.68 35.66
C VAL A 541 -28.03 -12.50 36.43
N GLU A 542 -26.76 -12.17 36.18
CA GLU A 542 -26.07 -11.05 36.82
C GLU A 542 -26.76 -9.70 36.53
N GLU A 543 -27.22 -9.45 35.29
CA GLU A 543 -28.03 -8.27 34.98
C GLU A 543 -29.37 -8.23 35.72
N MET A 544 -30.09 -9.36 35.81
CA MET A 544 -31.38 -9.40 36.50
C MET A 544 -31.23 -9.16 38.01
N GLU A 545 -30.23 -9.78 38.64
CA GLU A 545 -29.91 -9.55 40.05
C GLU A 545 -29.42 -8.12 40.29
N HIS A 546 -28.67 -7.53 39.36
CA HIS A 546 -28.25 -6.13 39.43
C HIS A 546 -29.44 -5.16 39.42
N TYR A 547 -30.49 -5.46 38.66
CA TYR A 547 -31.72 -4.67 38.66
C TYR A 547 -32.49 -4.78 39.99
N GLY A 548 -32.54 -5.97 40.57
CA GLY A 548 -32.96 -6.22 41.97
C GLY A 548 -34.44 -5.98 42.30
N GLN A 549 -35.30 -5.71 41.30
CA GLN A 549 -36.76 -5.57 41.47
C GLN A 549 -37.49 -6.80 40.91
N TRP A 550 -37.44 -7.89 41.67
CA TRP A 550 -37.99 -9.21 41.32
C TRP A 550 -39.52 -9.27 41.31
#